data_AF-A0A7S3GWC6-F1
#
_entry.id   AF-A0A7S3GWC6-F1
#
_cell.length_a   1.000
_cell.length_b   1.000
_cell.length_c   1.000
_cell.angle_alpha   90.00
_cell.angle_beta   90.00
_cell.angle_gamma   90.00
#
_symmetry.space_group_name_H-M   'P 1'
#
loop_
_entity.id
_entity.type
_entity.pdbx_description
1 polymer ?
#
loop_
_entity_poly.entity_id
_entity_poly.type
_entity_poly.pdbx_seq_one_letter_code
_entity_poly.pdbx_strand_id
1 'polypeptide(L)'
;IVDKSWRQTISAAKVKPKVIEFCDSAKLLDRFRESEILLDQVQKGLSDYLETKRSVFARFYFLSNDELLSILSESKDVKLVQPHLKKCFEGIDKVKFLGDLSIDRIISPENEEIMLMTKIDPVDKNVEVWMLELEGMMRLSVRDVMGKAIADYTNTPRPKWMQKWAGMCVLNGSQMHWTNEMEQLFLQQGVRGPVTMLQQQVAQLADMTVLVRGHLSDAARVTVGALTVIDVHARDVIKKLVDEGVETKDNFGWTSQLRYYWDGTDLTAQMVAATRPYGYEYLGNTFRLVITPLTDKCYLTLMGALQMIFGGAPAGPAGTGKTETTKDLAKALAMQCVVFNCSDGLDYVAMGKFFKGLAACGAWACFDEFN
;
A
#
# COMPACT_ATOMS: atom_id res chain seq x y z
N ILE A 1 25.51 -0.84 -33.96
CA ILE A 1 26.33 -1.76 -34.79
C ILE A 1 25.63 -3.11 -34.94
N VAL A 2 25.25 -3.77 -33.84
CA VAL A 2 24.51 -5.04 -33.85
C VAL A 2 23.21 -4.99 -34.68
N ASP A 3 22.34 -3.99 -34.48
CA ASP A 3 21.09 -3.86 -35.26
C ASP A 3 21.33 -3.82 -36.78
N LYS A 4 22.34 -3.05 -37.23
CA LYS A 4 22.73 -2.99 -38.64
C LYS A 4 23.21 -4.35 -39.16
N SER A 5 24.05 -5.04 -38.39
CA SER A 5 24.56 -6.39 -38.70
C SER A 5 23.43 -7.42 -38.81
N TRP A 6 22.47 -7.37 -37.87
CA TRP A 6 21.29 -8.22 -37.85
C TRP A 6 20.39 -7.99 -39.06
N ARG A 7 20.04 -6.74 -39.37
CA ARG A 7 19.20 -6.38 -40.53
C ARG A 7 19.82 -6.83 -41.85
N GLN A 8 21.13 -6.66 -42.01
CA GLN A 8 21.86 -7.13 -43.19
C GLN A 8 21.82 -8.65 -43.32
N THR A 9 22.01 -9.36 -42.20
CA THR A 9 21.99 -10.83 -42.15
C THR A 9 20.60 -11.38 -42.48
N ILE A 10 19.55 -10.81 -41.91
CA ILE A 10 18.15 -11.17 -42.21
C ILE A 10 17.78 -10.85 -43.67
N SER A 11 18.26 -9.73 -44.22
CA SER A 11 18.06 -9.40 -45.63
C SER A 11 18.71 -10.45 -46.55
N ALA A 12 19.95 -10.87 -46.24
CA ALA A 12 20.64 -11.92 -46.98
C ALA A 12 19.91 -13.29 -46.87
N ALA A 13 19.39 -13.62 -45.68
CA ALA A 13 18.60 -14.84 -45.47
C ALA A 13 17.31 -14.84 -46.31
N LYS A 14 16.64 -13.69 -46.46
CA LYS A 14 15.46 -13.56 -47.31
C LYS A 14 15.77 -13.78 -48.79
N VAL A 15 16.96 -13.39 -49.26
CA VAL A 15 17.40 -13.60 -50.65
C VAL A 15 17.75 -15.06 -50.92
N LYS A 16 18.35 -15.77 -49.94
CA LYS A 16 18.72 -17.19 -50.04
C LYS A 16 18.10 -17.99 -48.87
N PRO A 17 16.85 -18.46 -48.99
CA PRO A 17 16.12 -19.04 -47.87
C PRO A 17 16.50 -20.48 -47.52
N LYS A 18 17.26 -21.18 -48.38
CA LYS A 18 17.67 -22.55 -48.14
C LYS A 18 18.72 -22.61 -47.02
N VAL A 19 18.37 -23.27 -45.92
CA VAL A 19 19.19 -23.30 -44.68
C VAL A 19 20.63 -23.75 -44.92
N ILE A 20 20.85 -24.78 -45.74
CA ILE A 20 22.20 -25.29 -46.02
C ILE A 20 23.02 -24.23 -46.76
N GLU A 21 22.44 -23.59 -47.78
CA GLU A 21 23.13 -22.58 -48.61
C GLU A 21 23.39 -21.26 -47.84
N PHE A 22 22.51 -20.90 -46.90
CA PHE A 22 22.67 -19.71 -46.07
C PHE A 22 23.69 -19.91 -44.94
N CYS A 23 23.66 -21.07 -44.28
CA CYS A 23 24.52 -21.39 -43.16
C CYS A 23 25.93 -21.86 -43.57
N ASP A 24 26.17 -22.16 -44.85
CA ASP A 24 27.48 -22.52 -45.42
C ASP A 24 28.43 -21.30 -45.53
N SER A 25 28.60 -20.57 -44.42
CA SER A 25 29.49 -19.42 -44.33
C SER A 25 30.11 -19.33 -42.94
N ALA A 26 31.41 -19.61 -42.83
CA ALA A 26 32.15 -19.46 -41.57
C ALA A 26 32.08 -18.03 -40.99
N LYS A 27 32.03 -17.00 -41.87
CA LYS A 27 31.89 -15.59 -41.47
C LYS A 27 30.58 -15.27 -40.77
N LEU A 28 29.53 -16.06 -41.00
CA LEU A 28 28.24 -15.88 -40.36
C LEU A 28 28.31 -16.23 -38.86
N LEU A 29 29.01 -17.32 -38.53
CA LEU A 29 29.23 -17.75 -37.15
C LEU A 29 30.05 -16.71 -36.38
N ASP A 30 31.15 -16.23 -36.95
CA ASP A 30 31.99 -15.21 -36.30
C ASP A 30 31.22 -13.91 -36.06
N ARG A 31 30.41 -13.49 -37.04
CA ARG A 31 29.54 -12.31 -36.90
C ARG A 31 28.49 -12.49 -35.80
N PHE A 32 27.91 -13.68 -35.66
CA PHE A 32 26.96 -13.95 -34.57
C PHE A 32 27.65 -13.95 -33.21
N ARG A 33 28.83 -14.56 -33.08
CA ARG A 33 29.63 -14.53 -31.85
C ARG A 33 30.03 -13.10 -31.45
N GLU A 34 30.46 -12.28 -32.40
CA GLU A 34 30.75 -10.87 -32.13
C GLU A 34 29.49 -10.10 -31.73
N SER A 35 28.36 -10.37 -32.39
CA SER A 35 27.07 -9.75 -32.05
C SER A 35 26.58 -10.16 -30.67
N GLU A 36 26.80 -11.41 -30.26
CA GLU A 36 26.51 -11.93 -28.93
C GLU A 36 27.30 -11.17 -27.87
N ILE A 37 28.63 -11.06 -28.02
CA ILE A 37 29.49 -10.31 -27.09
C ILE A 37 29.03 -8.84 -26.95
N LEU A 38 28.71 -8.19 -28.07
CA LEU A 38 28.23 -6.80 -28.06
C LEU A 38 26.85 -6.67 -27.42
N LEU A 39 25.96 -7.64 -27.61
CA LEU A 39 24.64 -7.66 -26.97
C LEU A 39 24.77 -7.85 -25.46
N ASP A 40 25.65 -8.73 -25.00
CA ASP A 40 25.93 -8.92 -23.57
C ASP A 40 26.44 -7.63 -22.92
N GLN A 41 27.33 -6.90 -23.60
CA GLN A 41 27.81 -5.60 -23.12
C GLN A 41 26.69 -4.56 -23.03
N VAL A 42 25.81 -4.51 -24.03
CA VAL A 42 24.64 -3.60 -24.04
C VAL A 42 23.67 -3.99 -22.93
N GLN A 43 23.38 -5.28 -22.75
CA GLN A 43 22.49 -5.78 -21.71
C GLN A 43 23.03 -5.47 -20.32
N LYS A 44 24.34 -5.65 -20.10
CA LYS A 44 24.99 -5.28 -18.85
C LYS A 44 24.90 -3.78 -18.59
N GLY A 45 25.25 -2.94 -19.57
CA GLY A 45 25.15 -1.49 -19.43
C GLY A 45 23.73 -1.00 -19.15
N LEU A 46 22.74 -1.64 -19.78
CA LEU A 46 21.32 -1.37 -19.51
C LEU A 46 20.92 -1.77 -18.09
N SER A 47 21.34 -2.96 -17.64
CA SER A 47 21.08 -3.44 -16.29
C SER A 47 21.70 -2.51 -15.23
N ASP A 48 22.95 -2.10 -15.42
CA ASP A 48 23.65 -1.17 -14.52
C ASP A 48 22.94 0.19 -14.49
N TYR A 49 22.53 0.71 -15.65
CA TYR A 49 21.75 1.95 -15.74
C TYR A 49 20.42 1.86 -14.98
N LEU A 50 19.63 0.79 -15.20
CA LEU A 50 18.36 0.59 -14.49
C LEU A 50 18.58 0.48 -12.98
N GLU A 51 19.66 -0.15 -12.55
CA GLU A 51 20.00 -0.28 -11.14
C GLU A 51 20.30 1.08 -10.49
N THR A 52 20.97 2.00 -11.20
CA THR A 52 21.14 3.38 -10.69
C THR A 52 19.79 4.06 -10.45
N LYS A 53 18.81 3.87 -11.34
CA LYS A 53 17.47 4.46 -11.20
C LYS A 53 16.70 3.85 -10.03
N ARG A 54 16.79 2.54 -9.85
CA ARG A 54 16.20 1.83 -8.69
C ARG A 54 16.80 2.27 -7.36
N SER A 55 18.10 2.59 -7.35
CA SER A 55 18.76 3.05 -6.12
C SER A 55 18.29 4.44 -5.66
N VAL A 56 17.84 5.29 -6.60
CA VAL A 56 17.27 6.61 -6.26
C VAL A 56 15.82 6.48 -5.82
N PHE A 57 15.01 5.69 -6.53
CA PHE A 57 13.61 5.45 -6.19
C PHE A 57 13.33 3.96 -6.05
N ALA A 58 13.30 3.51 -4.80
CA ALA A 58 13.30 2.09 -4.46
C ALA A 58 12.05 1.33 -4.95
N ARG A 59 10.92 1.98 -5.19
CA ARG A 59 9.72 1.30 -5.71
C ARG A 59 9.91 0.72 -7.10
N PHE A 60 10.90 1.21 -7.86
CA PHE A 60 11.28 0.62 -9.14
C PHE A 60 11.90 -0.79 -9.04
N TYR A 61 12.27 -1.26 -7.84
CA TYR A 61 12.67 -2.66 -7.64
C TYR A 61 11.50 -3.63 -7.86
N PHE A 62 10.24 -3.17 -7.68
CA PHE A 62 9.04 -3.99 -7.87
C PHE A 62 8.54 -4.00 -9.32
N LEU A 63 9.22 -3.29 -10.22
CA LEU A 63 8.91 -3.27 -11.65
C LEU A 63 9.85 -4.17 -12.44
N SER A 64 9.32 -4.81 -13.48
CA SER A 64 10.12 -5.48 -14.50
C SER A 64 11.01 -4.47 -15.24
N ASN A 65 12.04 -4.97 -15.93
CA ASN A 65 12.92 -4.11 -16.71
C ASN A 65 12.16 -3.39 -17.84
N ASP A 66 11.23 -4.07 -18.51
CA ASP A 66 10.44 -3.51 -19.60
C ASP A 66 9.50 -2.39 -19.11
N GLU A 67 8.86 -2.60 -17.96
CA GLU A 67 8.03 -1.58 -17.33
C GLU A 67 8.84 -0.36 -16.92
N LEU A 68 10.00 -0.57 -16.29
CA LEU A 68 10.86 0.53 -15.90
C LEU A 68 11.37 1.30 -17.13
N LEU A 69 11.72 0.61 -18.21
CA LEU A 69 12.12 1.24 -19.47
C LEU A 69 10.99 2.05 -20.08
N SER A 70 9.75 1.56 -20.03
CA SER A 70 8.59 2.32 -20.52
C SER A 70 8.39 3.61 -19.73
N ILE A 71 8.61 3.61 -18.41
CA ILE A 71 8.55 4.82 -17.59
C ILE A 71 9.69 5.79 -17.96
N LEU A 72 10.90 5.27 -18.13
CA LEU A 72 12.08 6.08 -18.42
C LEU A 72 12.07 6.66 -19.85
N SER A 73 11.47 5.95 -20.81
CA SER A 73 11.34 6.45 -22.20
C SER A 73 10.39 7.63 -22.31
N GLU A 74 9.40 7.71 -21.44
CA GLU A 74 8.38 8.77 -21.42
C GLU A 74 8.80 9.99 -20.58
N SER A 75 10.04 10.02 -20.08
CA SER A 75 10.56 11.06 -19.17
C SER A 75 10.48 12.50 -19.70
N LYS A 76 10.27 12.71 -21.00
CA LYS A 76 10.12 14.05 -21.61
C LYS A 76 8.73 14.64 -21.41
N ASP A 77 7.69 13.82 -21.30
CA ASP A 77 6.33 14.27 -21.01
C ASP A 77 5.84 13.60 -19.73
N VAL A 78 5.89 14.38 -18.64
CA VAL A 78 5.51 13.93 -17.29
C VAL A 78 4.08 13.36 -17.23
N LYS A 79 3.19 13.74 -18.15
CA LYS A 79 1.81 13.22 -18.19
C LYS A 79 1.76 11.77 -18.65
N LEU A 80 2.72 11.32 -19.45
CA LEU A 80 2.77 9.95 -19.97
C LEU A 80 3.20 8.93 -18.91
N VAL A 81 3.78 9.38 -17.78
CA VAL A 81 4.10 8.52 -16.63
C VAL A 81 2.86 8.08 -15.85
N GLN A 82 1.73 8.79 -15.99
CA GLN A 82 0.54 8.59 -15.18
C GLN A 82 -0.03 7.15 -15.15
N PRO A 83 -0.09 6.40 -16.28
CA PRO A 83 -0.55 5.01 -16.27
C PRO A 83 0.33 4.07 -15.44
N HIS A 84 1.56 4.47 -15.14
CA HIS A 84 2.52 3.69 -14.39
C HIS A 84 2.50 3.99 -12.88
N LEU A 85 1.85 5.08 -12.45
CA LEU A 85 1.80 5.47 -11.04
C LEU A 85 1.20 4.38 -10.16
N LYS A 86 0.11 3.76 -10.62
CA LYS A 86 -0.58 2.67 -9.91
C LYS A 86 0.31 1.45 -9.65
N LYS A 87 1.37 1.26 -10.43
CA LYS A 87 2.33 0.16 -10.23
C LYS A 87 3.34 0.47 -9.12
N CYS A 88 3.64 1.75 -8.89
CA CYS A 88 4.55 2.20 -7.84
C CYS A 88 3.81 2.51 -6.53
N PHE A 89 2.59 3.03 -6.63
CA PHE A 89 1.75 3.49 -5.52
C PHE A 89 0.42 2.76 -5.56
N GLU A 90 0.07 2.05 -4.48
CA GLU A 90 -1.17 1.27 -4.42
C GLU A 90 -2.42 2.17 -4.48
N GLY A 91 -2.41 3.27 -3.72
CA GLY A 91 -3.56 4.18 -3.61
C GLY A 91 -3.60 5.32 -4.64
N ILE A 92 -2.60 5.49 -5.50
CA ILE A 92 -2.55 6.58 -6.48
C ILE A 92 -2.81 6.02 -7.88
N ASP A 93 -3.99 6.32 -8.42
CA ASP A 93 -4.28 6.07 -9.84
C ASP A 93 -3.70 7.18 -10.72
N LYS A 94 -3.88 8.43 -10.28
CA LYS A 94 -3.56 9.64 -11.05
C LYS A 94 -3.09 10.78 -10.15
N VAL A 95 -2.48 11.76 -10.77
CA VAL A 95 -2.16 13.05 -10.15
C VAL A 95 -2.76 14.18 -10.99
N LYS A 96 -3.17 15.26 -10.33
CA LYS A 96 -3.66 16.44 -11.06
C LYS A 96 -2.49 17.34 -11.44
N PHE A 97 -2.24 17.43 -12.74
CA PHE A 97 -1.33 18.43 -13.29
C PHE A 97 -2.07 19.77 -13.46
N LEU A 98 -1.44 20.84 -12.99
CA LEU A 98 -1.85 22.22 -13.23
C LEU A 98 -1.34 22.70 -14.60
N GLY A 99 -1.67 23.95 -14.96
CA GLY A 99 -1.26 24.53 -16.25
C GLY A 99 0.26 24.66 -16.42
N ASP A 100 0.99 24.81 -15.32
CA ASP A 100 2.46 24.84 -15.24
C ASP A 100 3.08 23.44 -15.09
N LEU A 101 2.28 22.37 -15.21
CA LEU A 101 2.68 20.98 -14.98
C LEU A 101 3.04 20.64 -13.53
N SER A 102 2.83 21.56 -12.57
CA SER A 102 2.95 21.22 -11.16
C SER A 102 1.81 20.30 -10.70
N ILE A 103 2.08 19.48 -9.70
CA ILE A 103 1.13 18.53 -9.12
C ILE A 103 0.60 19.09 -7.81
N ASP A 104 -0.72 19.25 -7.69
CA ASP A 104 -1.37 19.80 -6.49
C ASP A 104 -2.16 18.78 -5.66
N ARG A 105 -2.51 17.62 -6.24
CA ARG A 105 -3.26 16.55 -5.55
C ARG A 105 -3.00 15.19 -6.16
N ILE A 106 -3.17 14.17 -5.32
CA ILE A 106 -3.21 12.75 -5.71
C ILE A 106 -4.66 12.29 -5.79
N ILE A 107 -4.93 11.35 -6.70
CA ILE A 107 -6.27 10.84 -6.98
C ILE A 107 -6.23 9.31 -6.96
N SER A 108 -7.11 8.70 -6.16
CA SER A 108 -7.26 7.24 -6.08
C SER A 108 -8.07 6.65 -7.24
N PRO A 109 -8.07 5.31 -7.41
CA PRO A 109 -8.93 4.64 -8.38
C PRO A 109 -10.43 4.92 -8.17
N GLU A 110 -10.84 5.20 -6.94
CA GLU A 110 -12.21 5.55 -6.56
C GLU A 110 -12.55 7.04 -6.74
N ASN A 111 -11.65 7.82 -7.35
CA ASN A 111 -11.72 9.28 -7.52
C ASN A 111 -11.75 10.08 -6.20
N GLU A 112 -11.27 9.50 -5.09
CA GLU A 112 -10.96 10.27 -3.89
C GLU A 112 -9.70 11.11 -4.13
N GLU A 113 -9.75 12.40 -3.79
CA GLU A 113 -8.66 13.34 -3.98
C GLU A 113 -8.05 13.77 -2.63
N ILE A 114 -6.72 13.77 -2.55
CA ILE A 114 -5.97 14.36 -1.42
C ILE A 114 -5.10 15.49 -1.96
N MET A 115 -5.36 16.71 -1.47
CA MET A 115 -4.53 17.88 -1.76
C MET A 115 -3.16 17.73 -1.12
N LEU A 116 -2.11 17.99 -1.89
CA LEU A 116 -0.74 17.99 -1.39
C LEU A 116 -0.48 19.25 -0.56
N MET A 117 0.22 19.11 0.56
CA MET A 117 0.64 20.25 1.38
C MET A 117 1.47 21.26 0.60
N THR A 118 2.35 20.75 -0.26
CA THR A 118 3.20 21.54 -1.14
C THR A 118 3.09 20.95 -2.53
N LYS A 119 2.97 21.83 -3.53
CA LYS A 119 2.96 21.41 -4.93
C LYS A 119 4.32 20.83 -5.32
N ILE A 120 4.28 19.82 -6.17
CA ILE A 120 5.50 19.20 -6.72
C ILE A 120 5.68 19.71 -8.13
N ASP A 121 6.88 20.19 -8.43
CA ASP A 121 7.27 20.54 -9.79
C ASP A 121 8.10 19.41 -10.39
N PRO A 122 7.56 18.65 -11.37
CA PRO A 122 8.29 17.59 -12.05
C PRO A 122 9.10 18.10 -13.25
N VAL A 123 8.97 19.38 -13.64
CA VAL A 123 9.65 19.94 -14.82
C VAL A 123 11.18 19.90 -14.61
N ASP A 124 11.91 19.52 -15.66
CA ASP A 124 13.38 19.38 -15.68
C ASP A 124 13.97 18.39 -14.64
N LYS A 125 13.13 17.57 -14.00
CA LYS A 125 13.57 16.51 -13.07
C LYS A 125 13.43 15.13 -13.73
N ASN A 126 14.39 14.25 -13.42
CA ASN A 126 14.25 12.85 -13.79
C ASN A 126 13.07 12.21 -13.04
N VAL A 127 12.46 11.19 -13.65
CA VAL A 127 11.26 10.53 -13.12
C VAL A 127 11.45 9.95 -11.72
N GLU A 128 12.60 9.35 -11.45
CA GLU A 128 12.92 8.82 -10.12
C GLU A 128 12.96 9.89 -9.02
N VAL A 129 13.31 11.14 -9.38
CA VAL A 129 13.48 12.23 -8.41
C VAL A 129 12.13 12.79 -8.01
N TRP A 130 11.30 13.17 -8.98
CA TRP A 130 9.99 13.74 -8.65
C TRP A 130 9.02 12.69 -8.10
N MET A 131 9.16 11.41 -8.48
CA MET A 131 8.37 10.33 -7.86
C MET A 131 8.77 10.09 -6.39
N LEU A 132 10.05 10.25 -6.05
CA LEU A 132 10.51 10.22 -4.66
C LEU A 132 9.96 11.42 -3.86
N GLU A 133 9.94 12.61 -4.46
CA GLU A 133 9.29 13.79 -3.86
C GLU A 133 7.79 13.56 -3.66
N LEU A 134 7.11 12.93 -4.62
CA LEU A 134 5.70 12.55 -4.54
C LEU A 134 5.44 11.58 -3.39
N GLU A 135 6.29 10.56 -3.21
CA GLU A 135 6.19 9.64 -2.06
C GLU A 135 6.26 10.40 -0.72
N GLY A 136 7.23 11.30 -0.58
CA GLY A 136 7.39 12.09 0.64
C GLY A 136 6.21 13.02 0.91
N MET A 137 5.78 13.77 -0.12
CA MET A 137 4.65 14.70 0.00
C MET A 137 3.32 13.97 0.20
N MET A 138 3.14 12.79 -0.39
CA MET A 138 1.97 11.94 -0.15
C MET A 138 1.85 11.63 1.35
N ARG A 139 2.91 11.11 1.99
CA ARG A 139 2.88 10.77 3.43
C ARG A 139 2.59 11.99 4.30
N LEU A 140 3.24 13.13 4.02
CA LEU A 140 3.01 14.37 4.77
C LEU A 140 1.56 14.87 4.63
N SER A 141 1.01 14.79 3.42
CA SER A 141 -0.35 15.27 3.14
C SER A 141 -1.41 14.35 3.73
N VAL A 142 -1.22 13.03 3.67
CA VAL A 142 -2.09 12.07 4.36
C VAL A 142 -2.06 12.31 5.88
N ARG A 143 -0.89 12.56 6.46
CA ARG A 143 -0.75 12.90 7.89
C ARG A 143 -1.50 14.18 8.26
N ASP A 144 -1.37 15.23 7.47
CA ASP A 144 -2.10 16.49 7.69
C ASP A 144 -3.63 16.30 7.60
N VAL A 145 -4.11 15.58 6.59
CA VAL A 145 -5.53 15.24 6.46
C VAL A 145 -6.02 14.38 7.63
N MET A 146 -5.20 13.42 8.09
CA MET A 146 -5.51 12.60 9.27
C MET A 146 -5.69 13.46 10.52
N GLY A 147 -4.74 14.37 10.80
CA GLY A 147 -4.82 15.27 11.95
C GLY A 147 -6.06 16.17 11.91
N LYS A 148 -6.37 16.73 10.73
CA LYS A 148 -7.59 17.53 10.52
C LYS A 148 -8.87 16.72 10.71
N ALA A 149 -8.91 15.50 10.19
CA ALA A 149 -10.06 14.59 10.36
C ALA A 149 -10.28 14.24 11.84
N ILE A 150 -9.20 13.91 12.55
CA ILE A 150 -9.23 13.62 14.00
C ILE A 150 -9.80 14.82 14.78
N ALA A 151 -9.32 16.04 14.51
CA ALA A 151 -9.76 17.25 15.20
C ALA A 151 -11.22 17.63 14.89
N ASP A 152 -11.70 17.34 13.68
CA ASP A 152 -13.06 17.67 13.24
C ASP A 152 -14.13 16.68 13.77
N TYR A 153 -13.74 15.48 14.19
CA TYR A 153 -14.66 14.42 14.62
C TYR A 153 -15.60 14.85 15.76
N THR A 154 -15.10 15.63 16.72
CA THR A 154 -15.90 16.11 17.86
C THR A 154 -16.76 17.32 17.52
N ASN A 155 -16.48 18.00 16.41
CA ASN A 155 -17.15 19.22 15.98
C ASN A 155 -18.24 18.97 14.92
N THR A 156 -18.11 17.88 14.17
CA THR A 156 -19.01 17.52 13.07
C THR A 156 -19.78 16.24 13.42
N PRO A 157 -21.13 16.20 13.25
CA PRO A 157 -21.89 14.98 13.48
C PRO A 157 -21.33 13.78 12.69
N ARG A 158 -21.13 12.64 13.35
CA ARG A 158 -20.45 11.44 12.80
C ARG A 158 -20.91 11.09 11.37
N PRO A 159 -22.23 11.02 11.04
CA PRO A 159 -22.68 10.70 9.68
C PRO A 159 -22.23 11.70 8.60
N LYS A 160 -22.07 12.98 8.95
CA LYS A 160 -21.53 14.00 8.04
C LYS A 160 -20.01 13.94 7.98
N TRP A 161 -19.36 13.69 9.12
CA TRP A 161 -17.91 13.57 9.22
C TRP A 161 -17.38 12.43 8.35
N MET A 162 -18.03 11.27 8.37
CA MET A 162 -17.67 10.09 7.55
C MET A 162 -17.68 10.35 6.03
N GLN A 163 -18.42 11.35 5.56
CA GLN A 163 -18.54 11.69 4.14
C GLN A 163 -17.59 12.83 3.72
N LYS A 164 -17.01 13.54 4.68
CA LYS A 164 -16.21 14.76 4.45
C LYS A 164 -14.73 14.45 4.23
N TRP A 165 -14.21 13.45 4.92
CA TRP A 165 -12.78 13.13 4.96
C TRP A 165 -12.44 11.92 4.09
N ALA A 166 -11.18 11.81 3.68
CA ALA A 166 -10.67 10.67 2.94
C ALA A 166 -10.91 9.36 3.72
N GLY A 167 -11.30 8.29 3.02
CA GLY A 167 -11.78 7.06 3.61
C GLY A 167 -10.79 6.44 4.58
N MET A 168 -9.51 6.38 4.21
CA MET A 168 -8.43 5.92 5.09
C MET A 168 -8.34 6.73 6.40
N CYS A 169 -8.52 8.05 6.33
CA CYS A 169 -8.53 8.94 7.50
C CYS A 169 -9.80 8.75 8.35
N VAL A 170 -10.95 8.51 7.71
CA VAL A 170 -12.20 8.19 8.40
C VAL A 170 -12.07 6.89 9.21
N LEU A 171 -11.54 5.82 8.60
CA LEU A 171 -11.39 4.51 9.26
C LEU A 171 -10.49 4.59 10.49
N ASN A 172 -9.28 5.12 10.33
CA ASN A 172 -8.29 5.12 11.41
C ASN A 172 -8.52 6.26 12.43
N GLY A 173 -9.07 7.39 11.98
CA GLY A 173 -9.54 8.44 12.88
C GLY A 173 -10.69 7.95 13.78
N SER A 174 -11.64 7.18 13.23
CA SER A 174 -12.71 6.56 14.02
C SER A 174 -12.16 5.55 15.03
N GLN A 175 -11.19 4.72 14.64
CA GLN A 175 -10.54 3.76 15.55
C GLN A 175 -9.75 4.44 16.67
N MET A 176 -9.13 5.60 16.39
CA MET A 176 -8.46 6.41 17.41
C MET A 176 -9.47 6.96 18.42
N HIS A 177 -10.57 7.54 17.95
CA HIS A 177 -11.64 8.02 18.85
C HIS A 177 -12.28 6.88 19.64
N TRP A 178 -12.54 5.73 19.02
CA TRP A 178 -12.99 4.51 19.72
C TRP A 178 -12.04 4.10 20.84
N THR A 179 -10.74 4.09 20.57
CA THR A 179 -9.70 3.76 21.57
C THR A 179 -9.73 4.76 22.74
N ASN A 180 -9.71 6.05 22.43
CA ASN A 180 -9.66 7.11 23.44
C ASN A 180 -10.95 7.17 24.27
N GLU A 181 -12.13 7.15 23.64
CA GLU A 181 -13.43 7.16 24.31
C GLU A 181 -13.58 5.97 25.26
N MET A 182 -13.18 4.77 24.82
CA MET A 182 -13.24 3.58 25.67
C MET A 182 -12.27 3.67 26.86
N GLU A 183 -11.02 4.10 26.65
CA GLU A 183 -10.07 4.27 27.76
C GLU A 183 -10.51 5.33 28.77
N GLN A 184 -11.15 6.42 28.30
CA GLN A 184 -11.75 7.41 29.20
C GLN A 184 -12.93 6.82 30.00
N LEU A 185 -13.78 6.01 29.36
CA LEU A 185 -14.89 5.33 30.04
C LEU A 185 -14.41 4.32 31.08
N PHE A 186 -13.32 3.60 30.83
CA PHE A 186 -12.68 2.77 31.86
C PHE A 186 -12.25 3.59 33.07
N LEU A 187 -11.60 4.75 32.85
CA LEU A 187 -11.14 5.61 33.94
C LEU A 187 -12.29 6.24 34.74
N GLN A 188 -13.37 6.66 34.07
CA GLN A 188 -14.46 7.40 34.69
C GLN A 188 -15.55 6.51 35.31
N GLN A 189 -15.79 5.34 34.72
CA GLN A 189 -16.96 4.50 35.04
C GLN A 189 -16.60 3.04 35.38
N GLY A 190 -15.33 2.65 35.29
CA GLY A 190 -14.87 1.28 35.56
C GLY A 190 -15.65 0.25 34.75
N VAL A 191 -16.21 -0.75 35.42
CA VAL A 191 -17.04 -1.82 34.80
C VAL A 191 -18.28 -1.32 34.05
N ARG A 192 -18.79 -0.12 34.36
CA ARG A 192 -19.91 0.48 33.62
C ARG A 192 -19.47 1.14 32.32
N GLY A 193 -18.17 1.43 32.16
CA GLY A 193 -17.61 2.05 30.96
C GLY A 193 -17.95 1.28 29.68
N PRO A 194 -17.64 -0.03 29.58
CA PRO A 194 -17.99 -0.83 28.41
C PRO A 194 -19.50 -0.85 28.10
N VAL A 195 -20.36 -0.80 29.12
CA VAL A 195 -21.83 -0.77 28.93
C VAL A 195 -22.26 0.53 28.26
N THR A 196 -21.73 1.67 28.71
CA THR A 196 -21.98 2.97 28.10
C THR A 196 -21.46 3.01 26.66
N MET A 197 -20.26 2.48 26.41
CA MET A 197 -19.69 2.42 25.06
C MET A 197 -20.54 1.56 24.12
N LEU A 198 -21.03 0.41 24.59
CA LEU A 198 -21.88 -0.49 23.80
C LEU A 198 -23.16 0.21 23.35
N GLN A 199 -23.81 0.96 24.25
CA GLN A 199 -25.01 1.74 23.93
C GLN A 199 -24.73 2.80 22.86
N GLN A 200 -23.61 3.51 23.00
CA GLN A 200 -23.18 4.52 22.01
C GLN A 200 -22.91 3.89 20.64
N GLN A 201 -22.18 2.78 20.57
CA GLN A 201 -21.88 2.09 19.31
C GLN A 201 -23.13 1.53 18.64
N VAL A 202 -24.09 1.00 19.41
CA VAL A 202 -25.38 0.54 18.86
C VAL A 202 -26.15 1.70 18.24
N ALA A 203 -26.18 2.88 18.89
CA ALA A 203 -26.80 4.08 18.34
C ALA A 203 -26.10 4.56 17.06
N GLN A 204 -24.77 4.61 17.07
CA GLN A 204 -23.99 5.00 15.89
C GLN A 204 -24.19 4.05 14.70
N LEU A 205 -24.26 2.73 14.95
CA LEU A 205 -24.58 1.73 13.91
C LEU A 205 -26.00 1.89 13.37
N ALA A 206 -26.97 2.30 14.20
CA ALA A 206 -28.32 2.62 13.76
C ALA A 206 -28.32 3.85 12.83
N ASP A 207 -27.61 4.92 13.21
CA ASP A 207 -27.43 6.12 12.37
C ASP A 207 -26.75 5.77 11.04
N MET A 208 -25.73 4.92 11.08
CA MET A 208 -25.04 4.43 9.89
C MET A 208 -25.97 3.61 8.99
N THR A 209 -26.86 2.80 9.57
CA THR A 209 -27.87 2.04 8.81
C THR A 209 -28.84 2.98 8.09
N VAL A 210 -29.26 4.08 8.73
CA VAL A 210 -30.07 5.12 8.10
C VAL A 210 -29.28 5.80 6.96
N LEU A 211 -28.02 6.12 7.20
CA LEU A 211 -27.14 6.76 6.22
C LEU A 211 -26.97 5.90 4.95
N VAL A 212 -26.70 4.61 5.10
CA VAL A 212 -26.51 3.66 3.98
C VAL A 212 -27.79 3.45 3.17
N ARG A 213 -28.96 3.56 3.80
CA ARG A 213 -30.27 3.51 3.11
C ARG A 213 -30.59 4.81 2.34
N GLY A 214 -29.91 5.90 2.66
CA GLY A 214 -30.05 7.18 1.99
C GLY A 214 -29.26 7.28 0.68
N HIS A 215 -29.05 8.52 0.23
CA HIS A 215 -28.22 8.82 -0.93
C HIS A 215 -26.78 9.10 -0.48
N LEU A 216 -25.85 8.26 -0.94
CA LEU A 216 -24.41 8.40 -0.75
C LEU A 216 -23.73 8.47 -2.11
N SER A 217 -22.69 9.31 -2.21
CA SER A 217 -21.76 9.24 -3.33
C SER A 217 -21.06 7.88 -3.35
N ASP A 218 -20.55 7.46 -4.51
CA ASP A 218 -19.88 6.16 -4.64
C ASP A 218 -18.67 6.06 -3.70
N ALA A 219 -17.86 7.13 -3.60
CA ALA A 219 -16.74 7.20 -2.67
C ALA A 219 -17.20 7.06 -1.20
N ALA A 220 -18.23 7.81 -0.80
CA ALA A 220 -18.76 7.73 0.56
C ALA A 220 -19.34 6.33 0.86
N ARG A 221 -19.96 5.67 -0.13
CA ARG A 221 -20.49 4.32 0.02
C ARG A 221 -19.39 3.30 0.32
N VAL A 222 -18.24 3.39 -0.35
CA VAL A 222 -17.08 2.53 -0.09
C VAL A 222 -16.53 2.78 1.32
N THR A 223 -16.34 4.05 1.70
CA THR A 223 -15.85 4.42 3.03
C THR A 223 -16.78 3.96 4.14
N VAL A 224 -18.08 4.22 4.03
CA VAL A 224 -19.08 3.83 5.03
C VAL A 224 -19.20 2.31 5.09
N GLY A 225 -19.13 1.60 3.96
CA GLY A 225 -19.11 0.14 3.93
C GLY A 225 -17.91 -0.45 4.67
N ALA A 226 -16.71 0.08 4.42
CA ALA A 226 -15.49 -0.30 5.12
C ALA A 226 -15.56 0.03 6.63
N LEU A 227 -16.09 1.20 6.98
CA LEU A 227 -16.25 1.62 8.38
C LEU A 227 -17.27 0.75 9.11
N THR A 228 -18.35 0.32 8.43
CA THR A 228 -19.35 -0.60 9.01
C THR A 228 -18.69 -1.90 9.49
N VAL A 229 -17.77 -2.46 8.70
CA VAL A 229 -17.05 -3.69 9.06
C VAL A 229 -16.25 -3.49 10.36
N ILE A 230 -15.55 -2.36 10.46
CA ILE A 230 -14.77 -2.01 11.65
C ILE A 230 -15.67 -1.77 12.87
N ASP A 231 -16.75 -1.00 12.72
CA ASP A 231 -17.68 -0.66 13.81
C ASP A 231 -18.43 -1.88 14.34
N VAL A 232 -18.80 -2.82 13.48
CA VAL A 232 -19.41 -4.11 13.87
C VAL A 232 -18.44 -4.91 14.73
N HIS A 233 -17.18 -5.04 14.29
CA HIS A 233 -16.15 -5.70 15.07
C HIS A 233 -15.91 -4.99 16.41
N ALA A 234 -15.76 -3.66 16.41
CA ALA A 234 -15.59 -2.87 17.63
C ALA A 234 -16.75 -3.07 18.62
N ARG A 235 -17.99 -3.11 18.14
CA ARG A 235 -19.19 -3.39 18.93
C ARG A 235 -19.19 -4.80 19.51
N ASP A 236 -18.73 -5.80 18.77
CA ASP A 236 -18.61 -7.19 19.25
C ASP A 236 -17.52 -7.34 20.31
N VAL A 237 -16.40 -6.62 20.16
CA VAL A 237 -15.34 -6.51 21.18
C VAL A 237 -15.91 -5.91 22.46
N ILE A 238 -16.56 -4.74 22.38
CA ILE A 238 -17.11 -4.08 23.58
C ILE A 238 -18.17 -4.95 24.26
N LYS A 239 -19.05 -5.60 23.49
CA LYS A 239 -20.03 -6.55 24.03
C LYS A 239 -19.35 -7.67 24.83
N LYS A 240 -18.28 -8.25 24.30
CA LYS A 240 -17.50 -9.27 25.01
C LYS A 240 -16.91 -8.73 26.32
N LEU A 241 -16.38 -7.50 26.32
CA LEU A 241 -15.86 -6.86 27.54
C LEU A 241 -16.95 -6.64 28.61
N VAL A 242 -18.18 -6.32 28.19
CA VAL A 242 -19.35 -6.23 29.08
C VAL A 242 -19.66 -7.60 29.68
N ASP A 243 -19.75 -8.64 28.84
CA ASP A 243 -20.07 -10.00 29.27
C ASP A 243 -19.01 -10.57 30.25
N GLU A 244 -17.75 -10.18 30.08
CA GLU A 244 -16.62 -10.56 30.94
C GLU A 244 -16.44 -9.66 32.17
N GLY A 245 -17.22 -8.58 32.30
CA GLY A 245 -17.13 -7.66 33.44
C GLY A 245 -15.81 -6.88 33.52
N VAL A 246 -15.22 -6.53 32.39
CA VAL A 246 -13.93 -5.83 32.33
C VAL A 246 -14.06 -4.39 32.82
N GLU A 247 -13.16 -3.97 33.71
CA GLU A 247 -13.22 -2.64 34.36
C GLU A 247 -12.01 -1.75 34.07
N THR A 248 -10.91 -2.30 33.55
CA THR A 248 -9.68 -1.54 33.29
C THR A 248 -9.18 -1.73 31.86
N LYS A 249 -8.45 -0.71 31.38
CA LYS A 249 -7.76 -0.77 30.08
C LYS A 249 -6.59 -1.75 30.04
N ASP A 250 -6.09 -2.20 31.19
CA ASP A 250 -4.95 -3.13 31.25
C ASP A 250 -5.39 -4.58 31.05
N ASN A 251 -6.71 -4.84 31.02
CA ASN A 251 -7.25 -6.17 30.77
C ASN A 251 -6.84 -6.69 29.38
N PHE A 252 -6.47 -7.97 29.32
CA PHE A 252 -6.05 -8.61 28.08
C PHE A 252 -7.12 -8.58 26.97
N GLY A 253 -8.41 -8.67 27.31
CA GLY A 253 -9.50 -8.57 26.34
C GLY A 253 -9.47 -7.26 25.54
N TRP A 254 -9.09 -6.14 26.18
CA TRP A 254 -8.91 -4.84 25.54
C TRP A 254 -7.52 -4.68 24.91
N THR A 255 -6.46 -4.99 25.65
CA THR A 255 -5.09 -4.78 25.16
C THR A 255 -4.73 -5.67 23.96
N SER A 256 -5.39 -6.82 23.83
CA SER A 256 -5.26 -7.71 22.66
C SER A 256 -5.87 -7.15 21.38
N GLN A 257 -6.62 -6.04 21.43
CA GLN A 257 -7.19 -5.39 20.25
C GLN A 257 -6.19 -4.40 19.63
N LEU A 258 -6.34 -4.13 18.33
CA LEU A 258 -5.56 -3.11 17.64
C LEU A 258 -6.12 -1.72 17.99
N ARG A 259 -5.34 -0.97 18.77
CA ARG A 259 -5.69 0.34 19.34
C ARG A 259 -4.87 1.44 18.68
N TYR A 260 -5.43 2.65 18.58
CA TYR A 260 -4.78 3.78 17.92
C TYR A 260 -4.68 4.97 18.87
N TYR A 261 -3.52 5.62 18.88
CA TYR A 261 -3.22 6.77 19.72
C TYR A 261 -2.67 7.90 18.87
N TRP A 262 -3.15 9.11 19.13
CA TRP A 262 -2.69 10.34 18.48
C TRP A 262 -1.98 11.21 19.52
N ASP A 263 -0.72 11.55 19.28
CA ASP A 263 0.09 12.36 20.22
C ASP A 263 0.00 13.88 19.95
N GLY A 264 -0.81 14.29 18.96
CA GLY A 264 -0.91 15.66 18.47
C GLY A 264 -0.29 15.85 17.10
N THR A 265 0.70 15.01 16.74
CA THR A 265 1.43 15.10 15.46
C THR A 265 1.35 13.80 14.67
N ASP A 266 1.50 12.66 15.35
CA ASP A 266 1.59 11.35 14.73
C ASP A 266 0.64 10.31 15.36
N LEU A 267 0.12 9.43 14.50
CA LEU A 267 -0.71 8.29 14.85
C LEU A 267 0.17 7.08 15.11
N THR A 268 -0.12 6.36 16.18
CA THR A 268 0.58 5.13 16.56
C THR A 268 -0.45 4.02 16.78
N ALA A 269 -0.21 2.85 16.21
CA ALA A 269 -1.00 1.66 16.46
C ALA A 269 -0.34 0.79 17.54
N GLN A 270 -1.12 0.28 18.47
CA GLN A 270 -0.65 -0.60 19.53
C GLN A 270 -1.51 -1.85 19.65
N MET A 271 -0.87 -2.98 19.93
CA MET A 271 -1.52 -4.26 20.18
C MET A 271 -0.68 -5.03 21.20
N VAL A 272 -1.25 -5.29 22.38
CA VAL A 272 -0.56 -5.78 23.57
C VAL A 272 0.65 -4.89 23.90
N ALA A 273 1.88 -5.39 23.70
CA ALA A 273 3.12 -4.67 23.95
C ALA A 273 3.78 -4.14 22.66
N ALA A 274 3.22 -4.48 21.49
CA ALA A 274 3.73 -4.03 20.21
C ALA A 274 3.23 -2.62 19.92
N THR A 275 4.15 -1.72 19.59
CA THR A 275 3.85 -0.32 19.26
C THR A 275 4.47 -0.01 17.91
N ARG A 276 3.66 0.42 16.94
CA ARG A 276 4.09 0.74 15.59
C ARG A 276 3.65 2.14 15.16
N PRO A 277 4.57 2.96 14.62
CA PRO A 277 4.17 4.21 13.98
C PRO A 277 3.29 3.90 12.77
N TYR A 278 2.29 4.74 12.55
CA TYR A 278 1.47 4.66 11.36
C TYR A 278 2.26 5.16 10.14
N GLY A 279 2.28 4.40 9.04
CA GLY A 279 3.18 4.65 7.91
C GLY A 279 2.74 5.77 6.96
N TYR A 280 1.47 6.19 7.02
CA TYR A 280 0.86 7.19 6.13
C TYR A 280 1.02 6.91 4.62
N GLU A 281 1.28 5.66 4.24
CA GLU A 281 1.16 5.26 2.84
C GLU A 281 -0.28 5.47 2.37
N TYR A 282 -0.48 6.19 1.26
CA TYR A 282 -1.84 6.33 0.72
C TYR A 282 -2.24 5.04 0.01
N LEU A 283 -3.24 4.36 0.59
CA LEU A 283 -3.74 3.06 0.09
C LEU A 283 -5.11 3.19 -0.59
N GLY A 284 -5.57 4.42 -0.85
CA GLY A 284 -6.86 4.70 -1.48
C GLY A 284 -8.06 4.39 -0.59
N ASN A 285 -9.26 4.50 -1.17
CA ASN A 285 -10.51 4.19 -0.50
C ASN A 285 -10.86 2.72 -0.75
N THR A 286 -10.24 1.83 0.01
CA THR A 286 -10.40 0.37 -0.19
C THR A 286 -11.28 -0.28 0.85
N PHE A 287 -11.90 -1.40 0.47
CA PHE A 287 -12.64 -2.26 1.40
C PHE A 287 -11.72 -2.86 2.47
N ARG A 288 -12.33 -3.17 3.62
CA ARG A 288 -11.67 -3.85 4.75
C ARG A 288 -12.13 -5.30 4.82
N LEU A 289 -11.20 -6.17 5.18
CA LEU A 289 -11.51 -7.58 5.44
C LEU A 289 -12.41 -7.67 6.68
N VAL A 290 -13.38 -8.59 6.67
CA VAL A 290 -14.18 -8.87 7.86
C VAL A 290 -13.28 -9.43 8.96
N ILE A 291 -13.27 -8.75 10.10
CA ILE A 291 -12.41 -9.11 11.24
C ILE A 291 -13.11 -10.20 12.06
N THR A 292 -12.54 -11.38 12.05
CA THR A 292 -13.00 -12.54 12.83
C THR A 292 -12.05 -12.79 14.02
N PRO A 293 -12.43 -13.61 15.01
CA PRO A 293 -11.52 -14.01 16.08
C PRO A 293 -10.23 -14.69 15.59
N LEU A 294 -10.23 -15.28 14.40
CA LEU A 294 -9.02 -15.84 13.79
C LEU A 294 -8.14 -14.73 13.20
N THR A 295 -8.76 -13.76 12.52
CA THR A 295 -8.10 -12.55 12.01
C THR A 295 -7.39 -11.80 13.14
N ASP A 296 -8.04 -11.60 14.28
CA ASP A 296 -7.45 -10.93 15.45
C ASP A 296 -6.22 -11.68 15.99
N LYS A 297 -6.29 -13.01 16.07
CA LYS A 297 -5.15 -13.83 16.50
C LYS A 297 -3.98 -13.75 15.52
N CYS A 298 -4.26 -13.68 14.23
CA CYS A 298 -3.24 -13.44 13.22
C CYS A 298 -2.62 -12.05 13.40
N TYR A 299 -3.42 -11.00 13.61
CA TYR A 299 -2.93 -9.64 13.86
C TYR A 299 -2.04 -9.58 15.10
N LEU A 300 -2.48 -10.22 16.19
CA LEU A 300 -1.73 -10.28 17.44
C LEU A 300 -0.34 -10.90 17.24
N THR A 301 -0.29 -12.01 16.50
CA THR A 301 0.95 -12.75 16.23
C THR A 301 1.88 -11.94 15.32
N LEU A 302 1.34 -11.33 14.27
CA LEU A 302 2.10 -10.49 13.33
C LEU A 302 2.64 -9.24 14.03
N MET A 303 1.82 -8.53 14.81
CA MET A 303 2.25 -7.36 15.59
C MET A 303 3.36 -7.72 16.59
N GLY A 304 3.24 -8.87 17.27
CA GLY A 304 4.28 -9.38 18.16
C GLY A 304 5.59 -9.71 17.42
N ALA A 305 5.53 -10.39 16.28
CA ALA A 305 6.69 -10.69 15.45
C ALA A 305 7.38 -9.41 14.97
N LEU A 306 6.59 -8.45 14.50
CA LEU A 306 7.06 -7.14 14.06
C LEU A 306 7.78 -6.41 15.19
N GLN A 307 7.25 -6.37 16.41
CA GLN A 307 7.92 -5.75 17.55
C GLN A 307 9.35 -6.27 17.76
N MET A 308 9.59 -7.55 17.45
CA MET A 308 10.90 -8.21 17.53
C MET A 308 11.71 -8.15 16.22
N ILE A 309 11.23 -7.42 15.21
CA ILE A 309 11.84 -7.29 13.88
C ILE A 309 11.93 -8.67 13.18
N PHE A 310 10.92 -9.51 13.37
CA PHE A 310 10.76 -10.77 12.66
C PHE A 310 9.66 -10.69 11.60
N GLY A 311 9.75 -11.60 10.63
CA GLY A 311 8.66 -11.89 9.71
C GLY A 311 7.59 -12.77 10.35
N GLY A 312 6.41 -12.84 9.72
CA GLY A 312 5.35 -13.76 10.10
C GLY A 312 5.20 -14.88 9.07
N ALA A 313 4.96 -16.10 9.55
CA ALA A 313 4.64 -17.26 8.71
C ALA A 313 3.24 -17.78 9.05
N PRO A 314 2.16 -17.07 8.66
CA PRO A 314 0.81 -17.59 8.83
C PRO A 314 0.65 -18.87 8.01
N ALA A 315 0.35 -19.98 8.67
CA ALA A 315 0.19 -21.29 8.05
C ALA A 315 -1.28 -21.72 8.01
N GLY A 316 -1.69 -22.36 6.92
CA GLY A 316 -3.04 -22.85 6.71
C GLY A 316 -3.32 -23.20 5.25
N PRO A 317 -4.43 -23.90 4.94
CA PRO A 317 -4.80 -24.28 3.57
C PRO A 317 -4.89 -23.10 2.60
N ALA A 318 -4.81 -23.38 1.30
CA ALA A 318 -5.05 -22.37 0.27
C ALA A 318 -6.46 -21.77 0.40
N GLY A 319 -6.60 -20.46 0.16
CA GLY A 319 -7.89 -19.77 0.22
C GLY A 319 -8.43 -19.45 1.62
N THR A 320 -7.70 -19.74 2.71
CA THR A 320 -8.14 -19.41 4.08
C THR A 320 -7.83 -17.97 4.52
N GLY A 321 -7.57 -17.06 3.57
CA GLY A 321 -7.38 -15.63 3.84
C GLY A 321 -6.03 -15.22 4.44
N LYS A 322 -4.97 -16.04 4.33
CA LYS A 322 -3.62 -15.73 4.88
C LYS A 322 -3.05 -14.42 4.31
N THR A 323 -3.00 -14.35 2.98
CA THR A 323 -2.51 -13.20 2.22
C THR A 323 -3.36 -11.96 2.49
N GLU A 324 -4.68 -12.09 2.46
CA GLU A 324 -5.59 -10.95 2.67
C GLU A 324 -5.61 -10.46 4.12
N THR A 325 -5.42 -11.34 5.11
CA THR A 325 -5.24 -10.94 6.52
C THR A 325 -3.95 -10.14 6.68
N THR A 326 -2.85 -10.58 6.06
CA THR A 326 -1.56 -9.86 6.13
C THR A 326 -1.66 -8.49 5.47
N LYS A 327 -2.32 -8.40 4.31
CA LYS A 327 -2.57 -7.12 3.62
C LYS A 327 -3.49 -6.20 4.41
N ASP A 328 -4.54 -6.72 5.03
CA ASP A 328 -5.46 -5.88 5.82
C ASP A 328 -4.78 -5.33 7.08
N LEU A 329 -3.84 -6.06 7.70
CA LEU A 329 -2.99 -5.52 8.75
C LEU A 329 -2.05 -4.43 8.23
N ALA A 330 -1.40 -4.64 7.08
CA ALA A 330 -0.56 -3.62 6.46
C ALA A 330 -1.36 -2.34 6.17
N LYS A 331 -2.60 -2.47 5.68
CA LYS A 331 -3.55 -1.36 5.54
C LYS A 331 -3.88 -0.69 6.86
N ALA A 332 -4.06 -1.47 7.93
CA ALA A 332 -4.33 -0.95 9.27
C ALA A 332 -3.16 -0.13 9.83
N LEU A 333 -1.93 -0.40 9.37
CA LEU A 333 -0.73 0.34 9.74
C LEU A 333 -0.28 1.37 8.69
N ALA A 334 -1.03 1.52 7.60
CA ALA A 334 -0.66 2.36 6.45
C ALA A 334 0.74 2.06 5.89
N MET A 335 1.01 0.77 5.69
CA MET A 335 2.25 0.28 5.11
C MET A 335 1.97 -0.27 3.70
N GLN A 336 2.86 0.03 2.76
CA GLN A 336 2.84 -0.61 1.44
C GLN A 336 3.07 -2.12 1.62
N CYS A 337 2.22 -2.96 1.03
CA CYS A 337 2.35 -4.41 1.08
C CYS A 337 2.42 -5.00 -0.33
N VAL A 338 3.58 -5.53 -0.70
CA VAL A 338 3.79 -6.20 -1.98
C VAL A 338 3.49 -7.68 -1.82
N VAL A 339 2.55 -8.20 -2.61
CA VAL A 339 2.28 -9.63 -2.66
C VAL A 339 3.11 -10.23 -3.78
N PHE A 340 3.87 -11.26 -3.45
CA PHE A 340 4.67 -11.99 -4.42
C PHE A 340 4.24 -13.45 -4.41
N ASN A 341 3.70 -13.93 -5.53
CA ASN A 341 3.35 -15.33 -5.69
C ASN A 341 4.63 -16.10 -6.07
N CYS A 342 5.11 -16.94 -5.16
CA CYS A 342 6.27 -17.76 -5.41
C CYS A 342 5.96 -18.83 -6.47
N SER A 343 6.95 -19.15 -7.28
CA SER A 343 6.88 -20.20 -8.30
C SER A 343 8.25 -20.83 -8.47
N ASP A 344 8.30 -22.02 -9.06
CA ASP A 344 9.54 -22.77 -9.28
C ASP A 344 10.59 -22.02 -10.12
N GLY A 345 10.17 -21.00 -10.88
CA GLY A 345 11.06 -20.16 -11.69
C GLY A 345 11.79 -19.06 -10.91
N LEU A 346 11.56 -18.95 -9.60
CA LEU A 346 12.14 -17.89 -8.77
C LEU A 346 13.58 -18.25 -8.35
N ASP A 347 14.56 -17.53 -8.89
CA ASP A 347 15.96 -17.73 -8.54
C ASP A 347 16.44 -16.79 -7.41
N TYR A 348 17.62 -17.08 -6.87
CA TYR A 348 18.20 -16.30 -5.78
C TYR A 348 18.57 -14.86 -6.20
N VAL A 349 18.78 -14.61 -7.50
CA VAL A 349 19.14 -13.29 -8.03
C VAL A 349 17.92 -12.37 -8.05
N ALA A 350 16.78 -12.88 -8.52
CA ALA A 350 15.48 -12.22 -8.48
C ALA A 350 15.07 -11.93 -7.04
N MET A 351 15.23 -12.91 -6.14
CA MET A 351 14.96 -12.72 -4.70
C MET A 351 15.88 -11.68 -4.07
N GLY A 352 17.19 -11.70 -4.38
CA GLY A 352 18.13 -10.70 -3.88
C GLY A 352 17.76 -9.28 -4.30
N LYS A 353 17.37 -9.10 -5.57
CA LYS A 353 16.87 -7.82 -6.09
C LYS A 353 15.56 -7.39 -5.41
N PHE A 354 14.63 -8.31 -5.22
CA PHE A 354 13.36 -8.05 -4.55
C PHE A 354 13.59 -7.61 -3.09
N PHE A 355 14.42 -8.33 -2.34
CA PHE A 355 14.75 -7.97 -0.95
C PHE A 355 15.50 -6.64 -0.85
N LYS A 356 16.37 -6.31 -1.81
CA LYS A 356 17.00 -4.98 -1.88
C LYS A 356 15.95 -3.88 -2.01
N GLY A 357 14.94 -4.09 -2.86
CA GLY A 357 13.78 -3.20 -2.97
C GLY A 357 12.98 -3.09 -1.68
N LEU A 358 12.68 -4.22 -1.05
CA LEU A 358 11.92 -4.29 0.20
C LEU A 358 12.62 -3.51 1.32
N ALA A 359 13.92 -3.75 1.50
CA ALA A 359 14.73 -3.08 2.52
C ALA A 359 14.88 -1.58 2.24
N ALA A 360 15.03 -1.18 0.98
CA ALA A 360 15.18 0.22 0.60
C ALA A 360 13.86 1.01 0.70
N CYS A 361 12.71 0.39 0.42
CA CYS A 361 11.40 1.05 0.54
C CYS A 361 10.86 1.08 1.97
N GLY A 362 11.28 0.14 2.83
CA GLY A 362 10.61 -0.11 4.10
C GLY A 362 9.20 -0.67 3.93
N ALA A 363 8.94 -1.36 2.81
CA ALA A 363 7.65 -1.98 2.52
C ALA A 363 7.52 -3.35 3.20
N TRP A 364 6.30 -3.87 3.26
CA TRP A 364 6.03 -5.26 3.63
C TRP A 364 5.96 -6.13 2.39
N ALA A 365 6.35 -7.39 2.53
CA ALA A 365 6.18 -8.39 1.49
C ALA A 365 5.41 -9.59 2.04
N CYS A 366 4.40 -10.03 1.30
CA CYS A 366 3.70 -11.28 1.54
C CYS A 366 4.10 -12.26 0.43
N PHE A 367 4.88 -13.28 0.78
CA PHE A 367 5.23 -14.36 -0.14
C PHE A 367 4.15 -15.43 -0.08
N ASP A 368 3.33 -15.52 -1.12
CA ASP A 368 2.33 -16.58 -1.25
C ASP A 368 2.98 -17.84 -1.81
N GLU A 369 2.55 -19.01 -1.33
CA GLU A 369 3.11 -20.33 -1.71
C GLU A 369 4.64 -20.43 -1.55
N PHE A 370 5.19 -19.91 -0.45
CA PHE A 370 6.64 -19.93 -0.15
C PHE A 370 7.22 -21.32 0.24
N ASN A 371 6.40 -22.37 0.21
CA ASN A 371 6.71 -23.69 0.76
C ASN A 371 7.57 -24.58 -0.13
#